data_AF-A0A3L7PAJ5-F1
#
_entry.id   AF-A0A3L7PAJ5-F1
#
_cell.length_a   1.000
_cell.length_b   1.000
_cell.length_c   1.000
_cell.angle_alpha   90.00
_cell.angle_beta   90.00
_cell.angle_gamma   90.00
#
_symmetry.space_group_name_H-M   'P 1'
#
loop_
_entity.id
_entity.type
_entity.pdbx_description
1 polymer ?
#
loop_
_entity_poly.entity_id
_entity_poly.type
_entity_poly.pdbx_seq_one_letter_code
_entity_poly.pdbx_strand_id
1 'polypeptide(L)'
;MLRTRPQPNGWRLGPHVAGGLTLAHYAGFEICPSLPALKQRLAQSLPCHHHAGIHVMASQNEAGEVILGDSHDYEAPLDPFDAAEIEDSIVTYARRMLRLPDWSIAARWRGVYTKGPRSPNFTAEPQPGCHVMGSPGGAGMTLAFGLAERWWTTQGG
;
A
#
# COMPACT_ATOMS: atom_id res chain seq x y z
N MET A 1 2.82 6.77 3.38
CA MET A 1 3.10 7.11 1.96
C MET A 1 3.87 8.42 1.82
N LEU A 2 4.73 8.52 0.80
CA LEU A 2 5.58 9.67 0.50
C LEU A 2 5.49 10.04 -0.98
N ARG A 3 5.75 11.31 -1.34
CA ARG A 3 5.92 11.76 -2.72
C ARG A 3 7.12 12.69 -2.84
N THR A 4 8.01 12.42 -3.79
CA THR A 4 9.16 13.29 -4.08
C THR A 4 8.75 14.57 -4.80
N ARG A 5 9.66 15.54 -4.88
CA ARG A 5 9.56 16.61 -5.88
C ARG A 5 9.65 16.03 -7.31
N PRO A 6 9.12 16.73 -8.32
CA PRO A 6 9.31 16.35 -9.72
C PRO A 6 10.79 16.07 -10.02
N GLN A 7 11.07 14.91 -10.60
CA GLN A 7 12.44 14.56 -10.95
C GLN A 7 12.97 15.46 -12.07
N PRO A 8 14.22 15.95 -11.96
CA PRO A 8 14.76 16.98 -12.86
C PRO A 8 14.97 16.44 -14.27
N ASN A 9 15.13 17.38 -15.22
CA ASN A 9 15.55 17.10 -16.61
C ASN A 9 14.64 16.09 -17.34
N GLY A 10 13.35 16.05 -17.00
CA GLY A 10 12.40 15.12 -17.62
C GLY A 10 12.65 13.66 -17.26
N TRP A 11 13.40 13.37 -16.20
CA TRP A 11 13.70 12.00 -15.79
C TRP A 11 12.43 11.18 -15.58
N ARG A 12 12.46 9.93 -16.04
CA ARG A 12 11.36 8.98 -15.92
C ARG A 12 11.82 7.68 -15.29
N LEU A 13 11.04 7.20 -14.31
CA LEU A 13 11.23 5.90 -13.68
C LEU A 13 11.00 4.76 -14.68
N GLY A 14 10.05 4.95 -15.60
CA GLY A 14 9.58 3.91 -16.51
C GLY A 14 8.56 3.02 -15.82
N PRO A 15 8.83 1.72 -15.60
CA PRO A 15 7.87 0.81 -15.00
C PRO A 15 7.61 1.11 -13.53
N HIS A 16 6.44 0.66 -13.05
CA HIS A 16 6.22 0.50 -11.62
C HIS A 16 7.24 -0.49 -11.05
N VAL A 17 7.80 -0.16 -9.89
CA VAL A 17 8.77 -1.02 -9.18
C VAL A 17 8.15 -1.49 -7.87
N ALA A 18 8.15 -2.80 -7.65
CA ALA A 18 7.77 -3.41 -6.38
C ALA A 18 9.00 -4.11 -5.76
N GLY A 19 9.33 -3.73 -4.52
CA GLY A 19 10.45 -4.30 -3.79
C GLY A 19 10.17 -5.71 -3.29
N GLY A 20 11.23 -6.46 -2.95
CA GLY A 20 11.12 -7.86 -2.54
C GLY A 20 10.32 -8.11 -1.25
N LEU A 21 10.21 -7.10 -0.36
CA LEU A 21 9.35 -7.16 0.83
C LEU A 21 7.86 -7.42 0.47
N THR A 22 7.44 -7.00 -0.73
CA THR A 22 6.09 -7.18 -1.27
C THR A 22 5.68 -8.66 -1.38
N LEU A 23 6.65 -9.54 -1.64
CA LEU A 23 6.42 -10.99 -1.74
C LEU A 23 5.94 -11.59 -0.41
N ALA A 24 6.34 -11.00 0.72
CA ALA A 24 5.92 -11.44 2.05
C ALA A 24 4.56 -10.86 2.48
N HIS A 25 4.07 -9.84 1.77
CA HIS A 25 2.87 -9.08 2.13
C HIS A 25 1.59 -9.62 1.48
N TYR A 26 1.61 -9.92 0.17
CA TYR A 26 0.39 -10.32 -0.54
C TYR A 26 0.09 -11.82 -0.42
N ALA A 27 -1.16 -12.14 -0.08
CA ALA A 27 -1.66 -13.51 0.04
C ALA A 27 -1.50 -14.34 -1.25
N GLY A 28 -1.44 -13.69 -2.42
CA GLY A 28 -1.21 -14.37 -3.70
C GLY A 28 0.11 -15.16 -3.75
N PHE A 29 1.09 -14.83 -2.90
CA PHE A 29 2.35 -15.57 -2.80
C PHE A 29 2.32 -16.74 -1.82
N GLU A 30 1.22 -16.95 -1.07
CA GLU A 30 1.10 -18.09 -0.14
C GLU A 30 1.14 -19.44 -0.84
N ILE A 31 0.85 -19.48 -2.14
CA ILE A 31 1.02 -20.66 -2.98
C ILE A 31 2.50 -21.10 -3.12
N CYS A 32 3.46 -20.21 -2.86
CA CYS A 32 4.89 -20.50 -3.04
C CYS A 32 5.47 -21.27 -1.84
N PRO A 33 6.01 -22.50 -2.04
CA PRO A 33 6.59 -23.29 -0.94
C PRO A 33 7.79 -22.63 -0.25
N SER A 34 8.48 -21.71 -0.93
CA SER A 34 9.64 -20.98 -0.41
C SER A 34 9.28 -19.75 0.44
N LEU A 35 7.99 -19.36 0.51
CA LEU A 35 7.57 -18.16 1.23
C LEU A 35 7.95 -18.18 2.73
N PRO A 36 7.80 -19.28 3.49
CA PRO A 36 8.20 -19.30 4.90
C PRO A 36 9.69 -18.99 5.11
N ALA A 37 10.56 -19.57 4.28
CA ALA A 37 12.00 -19.31 4.34
C ALA A 37 12.35 -17.86 4.00
N LEU A 38 11.65 -17.26 3.03
CA LEU A 38 11.80 -15.84 2.72
C LEU A 38 11.39 -14.96 3.91
N LYS A 39 10.21 -15.22 4.52
CA LYS A 39 9.73 -14.46 5.68
C LYS A 39 10.73 -14.53 6.84
N GLN A 40 11.27 -15.70 7.14
CA GLN A 40 12.30 -15.87 8.18
C GLN A 40 13.57 -15.05 7.88
N ARG A 41 14.08 -15.12 6.64
CA ARG A 41 15.25 -14.32 6.23
C ARG A 41 14.98 -12.82 6.35
N LEU A 42 13.80 -12.35 5.96
CA LEU A 42 13.42 -10.93 6.06
C LEU A 42 13.33 -10.48 7.52
N ALA A 43 12.73 -11.27 8.40
CA ALA A 43 12.67 -10.97 9.83
C ALA A 43 14.06 -10.85 10.47
N GLN A 44 15.04 -11.65 10.02
CA GLN A 44 16.42 -11.59 10.52
C GLN A 44 17.24 -10.43 9.93
N SER A 45 17.09 -10.17 8.62
CA SER A 45 17.92 -9.20 7.90
C SER A 45 17.36 -7.77 7.88
N LEU A 46 16.06 -7.61 8.07
CA LEU A 46 15.32 -6.35 8.04
C LEU A 46 14.25 -6.32 9.15
N PRO A 47 14.64 -6.45 10.44
CA PRO A 47 13.69 -6.59 11.53
C PRO A 47 12.76 -5.37 11.66
N CYS A 48 13.28 -4.15 11.50
CA CYS A 48 12.46 -2.93 11.55
C CYS A 48 11.41 -2.91 10.43
N HIS A 49 11.80 -3.25 9.19
CA HIS A 49 10.87 -3.29 8.05
C HIS A 49 9.81 -4.36 8.23
N HIS A 50 10.20 -5.54 8.72
CA HIS A 50 9.27 -6.63 8.98
C HIS A 50 8.26 -6.24 10.07
N HIS A 51 8.72 -5.66 11.18
CA HIS A 51 7.85 -5.27 12.29
C HIS A 51 6.87 -4.15 11.90
N ALA A 52 7.35 -3.12 11.18
CA ALA A 52 6.51 -2.01 10.73
C ALA A 52 5.66 -2.33 9.48
N GLY A 53 5.59 -3.60 9.07
CA GLY A 53 4.81 -4.03 7.90
C GLY A 53 5.23 -3.36 6.59
N ILE A 54 6.48 -2.92 6.47
CA ILE A 54 6.97 -2.14 5.34
C ILE A 54 7.11 -3.05 4.12
N HIS A 55 6.49 -2.66 3.01
CA HIS A 55 6.80 -3.15 1.68
C HIS A 55 6.81 -1.97 0.73
N VAL A 56 7.97 -1.73 0.11
CA VAL A 56 8.16 -0.51 -0.68
C VAL A 56 7.93 -0.78 -2.16
N MET A 57 7.08 0.04 -2.74
CA MET A 57 6.77 0.16 -4.15
C MET A 57 7.01 1.60 -4.59
N ALA A 58 7.20 1.79 -5.90
CA ALA A 58 7.40 3.10 -6.50
C ALA A 58 6.66 3.22 -7.82
N SER A 59 5.89 4.30 -7.95
CA SER A 59 5.23 4.72 -9.19
C SER A 59 5.56 6.18 -9.44
N GLN A 60 5.67 6.57 -10.71
CA GLN A 60 5.82 7.96 -11.10
C GLN A 60 4.54 8.45 -11.79
N ASN A 61 4.10 9.65 -11.45
CA ASN A 61 2.98 10.31 -12.12
C ASN A 61 3.47 11.14 -13.34
N GLU A 62 2.53 11.70 -14.09
CA GLU A 62 2.83 12.53 -15.27
C GLU A 62 3.61 13.81 -14.95
N ALA A 63 3.46 14.34 -13.73
CA ALA A 63 4.20 15.50 -13.25
C ALA A 63 5.69 15.17 -12.92
N GLY A 64 6.10 13.91 -13.05
CA GLY A 64 7.47 13.47 -12.78
C GLY A 64 7.76 13.23 -11.30
N GLU A 65 6.75 13.29 -10.43
CA GLU A 65 6.87 13.01 -9.00
C GLU A 65 6.83 11.50 -8.74
N VAL A 66 7.69 10.99 -7.86
CA VAL A 66 7.73 9.58 -7.50
C VAL A 66 7.00 9.37 -6.18
N ILE A 67 5.98 8.52 -6.19
CA ILE A 67 5.22 8.09 -5.02
C ILE A 67 5.90 6.84 -4.45
N LEU A 68 6.20 6.86 -3.16
CA LEU A 68 6.89 5.80 -2.43
C LEU A 68 6.05 5.34 -1.24
N GLY A 69 6.05 4.05 -0.97
CA GLY A 69 5.41 3.46 0.22
C GLY A 69 5.17 1.97 0.03
N ASP A 70 4.61 1.25 1.01
CA ASP A 70 4.06 1.79 2.26
C ASP A 70 4.50 0.98 3.48
N SER A 71 4.20 1.53 4.65
CA SER A 71 4.20 0.84 5.94
C SER A 71 2.79 0.48 6.34
N HIS A 72 2.62 -0.58 7.13
CA HIS A 72 1.33 -0.95 7.67
C HIS A 72 1.41 -1.15 9.17
N ASP A 73 0.63 -0.37 9.89
CA ASP A 73 0.31 -0.62 11.27
C ASP A 73 -1.12 -1.18 11.35
N TYR A 74 -1.23 -2.39 11.91
CA TYR A 74 -2.50 -3.08 12.10
C TYR A 74 -2.92 -3.09 13.57
N GLU A 75 -2.09 -2.56 14.47
CA GLU A 75 -2.38 -2.54 15.90
C GLU A 75 -3.19 -1.30 16.27
N ALA A 76 -4.11 -1.49 17.21
CA ALA A 76 -4.92 -0.42 17.77
C ALA A 76 -4.47 -0.14 19.21
N PRO A 77 -4.48 1.12 19.67
CA PRO A 77 -4.92 2.31 18.96
C PRO A 77 -3.89 2.84 17.95
N LEU A 78 -4.38 3.39 16.84
CA LEU A 78 -3.53 4.09 15.88
C LEU A 78 -2.97 5.35 16.54
N ASP A 79 -1.65 5.51 16.54
CA ASP A 79 -1.01 6.75 16.95
C ASP A 79 -1.43 7.90 16.00
N PRO A 80 -1.88 9.06 16.52
CA PRO A 80 -2.19 10.22 15.70
C PRO A 80 -0.96 10.81 14.98
N PHE A 81 0.26 10.51 15.43
CA PHE A 81 1.50 10.99 14.85
C PHE A 81 2.20 9.91 14.01
N ASP A 82 2.80 10.33 12.91
CA ASP A 82 3.61 9.44 12.07
C ASP A 82 5.04 9.38 12.62
N ALA A 83 5.62 8.18 12.70
CA ALA A 83 6.99 7.96 13.16
C ALA A 83 8.00 8.26 12.04
N ALA A 84 8.92 9.20 12.28
CA ALA A 84 9.95 9.58 11.30
C ALA A 84 10.86 8.40 10.91
N GLU A 85 11.09 7.48 11.84
CA GLU A 85 11.92 6.29 11.64
C GLU A 85 11.34 5.33 10.58
N ILE A 86 10.00 5.29 10.45
CA ILE A 86 9.30 4.50 9.43
C ILE A 86 9.52 5.12 8.04
N GLU A 87 9.40 6.44 7.93
CA GLU A 87 9.70 7.17 6.70
C GLU A 87 11.15 6.92 6.26
N ASP A 88 12.11 7.08 7.17
CA ASP A 88 13.53 6.84 6.89
C ASP A 88 13.78 5.41 6.46
N SER A 89 13.08 4.44 7.05
CA SER A 89 13.15 3.03 6.68
C SER A 89 12.62 2.77 5.26
N ILE A 90 11.52 3.42 4.87
CA ILE A 90 10.96 3.37 3.51
C ILE A 90 11.97 3.94 2.51
N VAL A 91 12.47 5.16 2.75
CA VAL A 91 13.42 5.83 1.84
C VAL A 91 14.73 5.05 1.72
N THR A 92 15.26 4.55 2.84
CA THR A 92 16.49 3.74 2.87
C THR A 92 16.33 2.45 2.06
N TYR A 93 15.19 1.78 2.18
CA TYR A 93 14.93 0.58 1.38
C TYR A 93 14.71 0.93 -0.10
N ALA A 94 14.00 2.01 -0.42
CA ALA A 94 13.81 2.49 -1.79
C ALA A 94 15.15 2.77 -2.51
N ARG A 95 16.13 3.36 -1.81
CA ARG A 95 17.47 3.62 -2.35
C ARG A 95 18.23 2.36 -2.77
N ARG A 96 17.87 1.18 -2.25
CA ARG A 96 18.49 -0.09 -2.66
C ARG A 96 18.06 -0.51 -4.07
N MET A 97 16.84 -0.16 -4.47
CA MET A 97 16.25 -0.56 -5.76
C MET A 97 16.17 0.57 -6.79
N LEU A 98 16.20 1.84 -6.36
CA LEU A 98 16.05 3.00 -7.23
C LEU A 98 17.31 3.87 -7.27
N ARG A 99 17.47 4.59 -8.36
CA ARG A 99 18.45 5.68 -8.53
C ARG A 99 17.69 6.93 -8.96
N LEU A 100 17.10 7.62 -7.99
CA LEU A 100 16.42 8.89 -8.22
C LEU A 100 17.46 10.03 -8.26
N PRO A 101 17.38 10.95 -9.24
CA PRO A 101 18.23 12.15 -9.24
C PRO A 101 18.00 13.07 -8.03
N ASP A 102 16.77 13.20 -7.54
CA ASP A 102 16.42 14.01 -6.38
C ASP A 102 15.52 13.24 -5.40
N TRP A 103 16.00 13.08 -4.17
CA TRP A 103 15.27 12.40 -3.08
C TRP A 103 14.44 13.34 -2.21
N SER A 104 14.37 14.64 -2.55
CA SER A 104 13.60 15.63 -1.80
C SER A 104 12.13 15.24 -1.74
N ILE A 105 11.60 15.06 -0.52
CA ILE A 105 10.19 14.74 -0.28
C ILE A 105 9.36 16.01 -0.31
N ALA A 106 8.36 16.06 -1.19
CA ALA A 106 7.44 17.18 -1.36
C ALA A 106 6.17 17.04 -0.49
N ALA A 107 5.70 15.80 -0.28
CA ALA A 107 4.48 15.55 0.48
C ALA A 107 4.53 14.19 1.21
N ARG A 108 3.77 14.13 2.31
CA ARG A 108 3.59 12.96 3.18
C ARG A 108 2.12 12.81 3.50
N TRP A 109 1.63 11.57 3.53
CA TRP A 109 0.27 11.28 3.96
C TRP A 109 0.15 9.83 4.42
N ARG A 110 -0.92 9.60 5.20
CA ARG A 110 -1.37 8.26 5.61
C ARG A 110 -2.76 7.98 5.07
N GLY A 111 -2.99 6.73 4.70
CA GLY A 111 -4.34 6.22 4.44
C GLY A 111 -4.89 5.57 5.69
N VAL A 112 -6.17 5.80 6.00
CA VAL A 112 -6.90 5.04 7.02
C VAL A 112 -7.87 4.13 6.28
N TYR A 113 -7.65 2.82 6.42
CA TYR A 113 -8.40 1.81 5.69
C TYR A 113 -9.27 1.00 6.64
N THR A 114 -10.57 0.98 6.37
CA THR A 114 -11.49 0.04 7.03
C THR A 114 -11.33 -1.33 6.39
N LYS A 115 -11.05 -2.36 7.19
CA LYS A 115 -10.93 -3.75 6.74
C LYS A 115 -11.93 -4.61 7.50
N GLY A 116 -12.79 -5.34 6.77
CA GLY A 116 -13.72 -6.28 7.38
C GLY A 116 -12.99 -7.52 7.92
N PRO A 117 -13.47 -8.14 9.02
CA PRO A 117 -12.81 -9.30 9.62
C PRO A 117 -12.95 -10.59 8.79
N ARG A 118 -13.94 -10.68 7.89
CA ARG A 118 -14.28 -11.91 7.15
C ARG A 118 -14.40 -11.73 5.64
N SER A 119 -14.78 -10.55 5.17
CA SER A 119 -14.98 -10.28 3.76
C SER A 119 -14.19 -9.03 3.35
N PRO A 120 -13.61 -9.01 2.15
CA PRO A 120 -12.97 -7.83 1.60
C PRO A 120 -13.97 -6.70 1.33
N ASN A 121 -15.28 -6.93 1.38
CA ASN A 121 -16.29 -5.89 1.20
C ASN A 121 -17.39 -6.02 2.25
N PHE A 122 -17.90 -4.89 2.72
CA PHE A 122 -19.05 -4.79 3.62
C PHE A 122 -20.21 -4.14 2.87
N THR A 123 -21.40 -4.74 2.99
CA THR A 123 -22.65 -4.17 2.49
C THR A 123 -23.74 -4.30 3.55
N ALA A 124 -24.55 -3.26 3.73
CA ALA A 124 -25.70 -3.29 4.63
C ALA A 124 -26.84 -2.41 4.10
N GLU A 125 -28.07 -2.74 4.52
CA GLU A 125 -29.24 -1.90 4.35
C GLU A 125 -29.83 -1.58 5.73
N PRO A 126 -29.30 -0.58 6.45
CA PRO A 126 -29.73 -0.28 7.82
C PRO A 126 -31.21 0.13 7.94
N GLN A 127 -31.80 0.64 6.86
CA GLN A 127 -33.22 0.95 6.74
C GLN A 127 -33.67 0.80 5.28
N PRO A 128 -34.97 0.57 4.99
CA PRO A 128 -35.45 0.34 3.63
C PRO A 128 -34.99 1.42 2.64
N GLY A 129 -34.30 1.00 1.58
CA GLY A 129 -33.77 1.87 0.51
C GLY A 129 -32.51 2.64 0.85
N CYS A 130 -31.93 2.46 2.04
CA CYS A 130 -30.65 3.07 2.43
C CYS A 130 -29.56 2.02 2.39
N HIS A 131 -28.64 2.14 1.44
CA HIS A 131 -27.58 1.16 1.25
C HIS A 131 -26.21 1.72 1.61
N VAL A 132 -25.44 0.92 2.34
CA VAL A 132 -24.07 1.20 2.73
C VAL A 132 -23.16 0.17 2.09
N MET A 133 -22.12 0.62 1.41
CA MET A 133 -21.03 -0.21 0.92
C MET A 133 -19.69 0.35 1.40
N GLY A 134 -18.78 -0.52 1.84
CA GLY A 134 -17.46 -0.11 2.28
C GLY A 134 -16.49 -1.27 2.46
N SER A 135 -15.39 -0.97 3.16
CA SER A 135 -14.35 -1.92 3.58
C SER A 135 -13.47 -2.62 2.53
N PRO A 136 -13.16 -2.05 1.34
CA PRO A 136 -12.23 -2.70 0.40
C PRO A 136 -10.77 -2.72 0.88
N GLY A 137 -10.48 -2.25 2.11
CA GLY A 137 -9.12 -2.07 2.60
C GLY A 137 -8.28 -1.22 1.64
N GLY A 138 -7.02 -1.61 1.45
CA GLY A 138 -6.12 -0.96 0.47
C GLY A 138 -6.46 -1.23 -1.00
N ALA A 139 -7.44 -2.09 -1.31
CA ALA A 139 -7.79 -2.47 -2.68
C ALA A 139 -8.94 -1.64 -3.28
N GLY A 140 -9.41 -0.59 -2.58
CA GLY A 140 -10.58 0.20 -2.98
C GLY A 140 -10.50 0.76 -4.39
N MET A 141 -9.39 1.40 -4.76
CA MET A 141 -9.23 1.98 -6.09
C MET A 141 -9.28 0.92 -7.21
N THR A 142 -8.78 -0.29 -6.94
CA THR A 142 -8.76 -1.39 -7.91
C THR A 142 -10.13 -2.06 -8.04
N LEU A 143 -10.83 -2.24 -6.91
CA LEU A 143 -12.07 -3.02 -6.87
C LEU A 143 -13.33 -2.17 -7.08
N ALA A 144 -13.25 -0.84 -6.96
CA ALA A 144 -14.41 0.06 -6.97
C ALA A 144 -15.37 -0.18 -8.15
N PHE A 145 -14.86 -0.28 -9.37
CA PHE A 145 -15.70 -0.45 -10.57
C PHE A 145 -16.42 -1.81 -10.57
N GLY A 146 -15.72 -2.89 -10.25
CA GLY A 146 -16.34 -4.22 -10.18
C GLY A 146 -17.35 -4.33 -9.02
N LEU A 147 -17.13 -3.60 -7.92
CA LEU A 147 -18.09 -3.52 -6.82
C LEU A 147 -19.34 -2.74 -7.22
N ALA A 148 -19.17 -1.61 -7.90
CA ALA A 148 -20.28 -0.79 -8.38
C ALA A 148 -21.15 -1.57 -9.39
N GLU A 149 -20.52 -2.29 -10.33
CA GLU A 149 -21.23 -3.13 -11.31
C GLU A 149 -22.00 -4.28 -10.63
N ARG A 150 -21.36 -5.01 -9.71
CA ARG A 150 -22.03 -6.08 -8.96
C ARG A 150 -23.20 -5.56 -8.14
N TRP A 151 -23.04 -4.40 -7.51
CA TRP A 151 -24.11 -3.75 -6.78
C TRP A 151 -25.30 -3.43 -7.68
N TRP A 152 -25.04 -2.77 -8.81
CA TRP A 152 -26.07 -2.37 -9.77
C TRP A 152 -26.87 -3.57 -10.28
N THR A 153 -26.17 -4.66 -10.64
CA THR A 153 -26.81 -5.87 -11.18
C THR A 153 -27.56 -6.70 -10.15
N THR A 154 -27.19 -6.64 -8.87
CA THR A 154 -27.85 -7.43 -7.80
C THR A 154 -28.99 -6.70 -7.09
N GLN A 155 -28.96 -5.36 -7.08
CA GLN A 155 -29.94 -4.51 -6.38
C GLN A 155 -30.81 -3.68 -7.35
N GLY A 156 -30.45 -3.62 -8.63
CA GLY A 156 -31.02 -2.70 -9.63
C GLY A 156 -31.37 -3.36 -10.97
N GLY A 157 -31.99 -4.55 -10.93
CA GLY A 157 -32.59 -5.23 -12.08
C GLY A 157 -33.99 -5.73 -11.77
#